data_AF-A0A1Q6F8F4-F1
#
_entry.id   AF-A0A1Q6F8F4-F1
#
_cell.length_a   1.000
_cell.length_b   1.000
_cell.length_c   1.000
_cell.angle_alpha   90.00
_cell.angle_beta   90.00
_cell.angle_gamma   90.00
#
_symmetry.space_group_name_H-M   'P 1'
#
loop_
_entity.id
_entity.type
_entity.pdbx_description
1 polymer ?
#
loop_
_entity_poly.entity_id
_entity_poly.type
_entity_poly.pdbx_seq_one_letter_code
_entity_poly.pdbx_strand_id
1 'polypeptide(L)'
;MKIFERITKRYALQNYYLRRNFYWPDTLPEILDYWQQHNDLPFLYGVDNWPYDVMCERQRRKGVYASQYLIPDRTARQMAALAVRYFDNDSRVVGAANLNLLLQQALNPSGPSLNRGGYTYRQGDRVMQQRNNYDKDVFNGDLGYIREMDTEERTLKVDFDGKWVEYDVTELDELTLAYATTIHKA
;
A
#
# COMPACT_ATOMS: atom_id res chain seq x y z
N MET A 1 23.50 -3.58 -5.50
CA MET A 1 23.53 -3.70 -4.03
C MET A 1 24.23 -2.48 -3.44
N LYS A 2 23.46 -1.61 -2.78
CA LYS A 2 23.97 -0.44 -2.03
C LYS A 2 24.41 -0.90 -0.64
N ILE A 3 25.58 -0.49 -0.18
CA ILE A 3 26.10 -0.88 1.14
C ILE A 3 25.57 0.08 2.20
N PHE A 4 25.09 -0.49 3.31
CA PHE A 4 24.58 0.27 4.45
C PHE A 4 25.34 -0.12 5.72
N GLU A 5 25.67 0.87 6.55
CA GLU A 5 26.13 0.63 7.92
C GLU A 5 24.95 0.23 8.81
N ARG A 6 25.25 -0.47 9.91
CA ARG A 6 24.23 -0.90 10.86
C ARG A 6 23.68 0.32 11.63
N ILE A 7 22.47 0.75 11.29
CA ILE A 7 21.81 1.90 11.92
C ILE A 7 21.15 1.55 13.27
N THR A 8 21.13 2.52 14.19
CA THR A 8 20.27 2.44 15.37
C THR A 8 18.81 2.53 14.94
N LYS A 9 18.01 1.51 15.26
CA LYS A 9 16.59 1.49 14.92
C LYS A 9 15.85 2.61 15.67
N ARG A 10 14.97 3.33 14.97
CA ARG A 10 14.22 4.47 15.52
C ARG A 10 12.76 4.40 15.11
N TYR A 11 11.90 4.98 15.93
CA TYR A 11 10.51 5.25 15.60
C TYR A 11 10.40 6.21 14.41
N ALA A 12 9.27 6.16 13.71
CA ALA A 12 8.90 7.16 12.72
C ALA A 12 9.07 8.57 13.30
N LEU A 13 9.93 9.38 12.69
CA LEU A 13 9.97 10.80 13.02
C LEU A 13 8.63 11.42 12.58
N GLN A 14 7.92 12.06 13.52
CA GLN A 14 7.01 13.16 13.17
C GLN A 14 7.80 14.10 12.26
N ASN A 15 7.40 14.24 10.99
CA ASN A 15 8.10 15.01 9.94
C ASN A 15 9.22 14.29 9.15
N TYR A 16 9.27 12.95 9.13
CA TYR A 16 10.20 12.18 8.28
C TYR A 16 10.25 12.67 6.81
N TYR A 17 9.09 13.02 6.25
CA TYR A 17 8.94 13.56 4.90
C TYR A 17 9.69 14.88 4.65
N LEU A 18 9.81 15.73 5.67
CA LEU A 18 10.43 17.04 5.58
C LEU A 18 11.94 17.00 5.85
N ARG A 19 12.42 15.98 6.58
CA ARG A 19 13.83 15.82 6.99
C ARG A 19 14.42 14.47 6.57
N ARG A 20 14.02 13.97 5.40
CA ARG A 20 14.50 12.70 4.87
C ARG A 20 16.01 12.75 4.67
N ASN A 21 16.70 11.71 5.11
CA ASN A 21 18.15 11.62 5.08
C ASN A 21 18.54 10.46 4.13
N PHE A 22 19.08 10.76 2.95
CA PHE A 22 19.24 9.80 1.83
C PHE A 22 20.29 8.68 2.03
N TYR A 23 20.86 8.59 3.22
CA TYR A 23 21.81 7.55 3.62
C TYR A 23 21.13 6.31 4.24
N TRP A 24 19.80 6.35 4.39
CA TRP A 24 19.00 5.32 5.03
C TRP A 24 18.36 4.40 3.96
N PRO A 25 18.11 3.12 4.29
CA PRO A 25 17.39 2.23 3.40
C PRO A 25 15.89 2.57 3.44
N ASP A 26 15.43 3.27 2.40
CA ASP A 26 14.09 3.88 2.39
C ASP A 26 13.18 3.33 1.29
N THR A 27 13.73 2.49 0.41
CA THR A 27 13.03 1.83 -0.69
C THR A 27 13.08 0.31 -0.48
N LEU A 28 12.15 -0.45 -1.08
CA LEU A 28 12.16 -1.92 -0.96
C LEU A 28 13.50 -2.56 -1.37
N PRO A 29 14.15 -2.15 -2.48
CA PRO A 29 15.47 -2.69 -2.83
C PRO A 29 16.53 -2.35 -1.78
N GLU A 30 16.51 -1.16 -1.21
CA GLU A 30 17.48 -0.76 -0.18
C GLU A 30 17.24 -1.46 1.16
N ILE A 31 15.97 -1.66 1.55
CA ILE A 31 15.59 -2.42 2.75
C ILE A 31 16.02 -3.88 2.62
N LEU A 32 15.88 -4.46 1.43
CA LEU A 32 16.41 -5.79 1.14
C LEU A 32 17.94 -5.81 1.19
N ASP A 33 18.62 -4.89 0.50
CA ASP A 33 20.08 -4.79 0.53
C ASP A 33 20.57 -4.72 1.99
N TYR A 34 19.91 -3.93 2.84
CA TYR A 34 20.18 -3.86 4.28
C TYR A 34 19.93 -5.19 4.99
N TRP A 35 18.79 -5.85 4.74
CA TRP A 35 18.47 -7.13 5.36
C TRP A 35 19.46 -8.23 4.97
N GLN A 36 19.88 -8.30 3.71
CA GLN A 36 20.89 -9.25 3.24
C GLN A 36 22.25 -9.02 3.91
N GLN A 37 22.60 -7.76 4.17
CA GLN A 37 23.87 -7.39 4.81
C GLN A 37 23.87 -7.66 6.32
N HIS A 38 22.75 -7.41 7.00
CA HIS A 38 22.71 -7.37 8.48
C HIS A 38 21.85 -8.46 9.11
N ASN A 39 21.13 -9.24 8.30
CA ASN A 39 20.13 -10.22 8.71
C ASN A 39 19.10 -9.65 9.70
N ASP A 40 18.79 -8.36 9.55
CA ASP A 40 17.89 -7.60 10.43
C ASP A 40 17.21 -6.48 9.63
N LEU A 41 16.07 -5.98 10.11
CA LEU A 41 15.35 -4.88 9.48
C LEU A 41 15.86 -3.53 9.98
N PRO A 42 15.82 -2.48 9.15
CA PRO A 42 16.24 -1.13 9.54
C PRO A 42 15.29 -0.42 10.51
N PHE A 43 14.25 -1.11 11.01
CA PHE A 43 13.18 -0.58 11.86
C PHE A 43 12.70 -1.59 12.93
N LEU A 44 11.93 -1.12 13.92
CA LEU A 44 11.42 -1.92 15.05
C LEU A 44 9.98 -2.35 14.82
N TYR A 45 9.67 -3.64 14.77
CA TYR A 45 8.28 -4.12 14.68
C TYR A 45 7.41 -3.75 15.89
N GLY A 46 6.13 -3.45 15.65
CA GLY A 46 5.12 -3.28 16.72
C GLY A 46 5.01 -1.89 17.34
N VAL A 47 5.55 -0.86 16.68
CA VAL A 47 5.52 0.55 17.08
C VAL A 47 5.28 1.42 15.84
N ASP A 48 5.05 2.74 15.98
CA ASP A 48 4.81 3.63 14.84
C ASP A 48 6.02 3.67 13.88
N ASN A 49 5.90 2.93 12.77
CA ASN A 49 6.89 2.80 11.71
C ASN A 49 6.36 3.39 10.42
N TRP A 50 5.62 4.50 10.48
CA TRP A 50 5.05 5.18 9.31
C TRP A 50 5.95 5.21 8.05
N PRO A 51 7.29 5.44 8.09
CA PRO A 51 8.14 5.38 6.90
C PRO A 51 8.26 4.02 6.21
N TYR A 52 8.02 2.94 6.95
CA TYR A 52 8.20 1.55 6.53
C TYR A 52 6.85 0.84 6.34
N ASP A 53 5.83 1.24 7.10
CA ASP A 53 4.43 0.95 6.81
C ASP A 53 3.95 1.72 5.57
N VAL A 54 4.64 2.80 5.21
CA VAL A 54 4.33 3.65 4.05
C VAL A 54 5.58 3.86 3.18
N MET A 55 5.84 3.00 2.18
CA MET A 55 6.95 3.26 1.24
C MET A 55 6.63 4.48 0.37
N CYS A 56 7.58 5.40 0.24
CA CYS A 56 7.38 6.62 -0.54
C CYS A 56 8.32 6.72 -1.75
N GLU A 57 7.79 6.57 -2.96
CA GLU A 57 8.55 6.69 -4.21
C GLU A 57 8.33 8.05 -4.87
N ARG A 58 9.42 8.67 -5.34
CA ARG A 58 9.34 9.96 -6.03
C ARG A 58 8.93 9.75 -7.48
N GLN A 59 7.75 10.21 -7.88
CA GLN A 59 7.38 10.25 -9.29
C GLN A 59 7.89 11.53 -9.95
N ARG A 60 8.54 11.41 -11.12
CA ARG A 60 8.88 12.56 -11.98
C ARG A 60 7.68 12.92 -12.86
N ARG A 61 6.56 13.33 -12.26
CA ARG A 61 5.36 13.81 -12.98
C ARG A 61 5.03 15.23 -12.51
N LYS A 62 4.59 16.10 -13.42
CA LYS A 62 4.25 17.50 -13.10
C LYS A 62 3.09 17.53 -12.09
N GLY A 63 3.30 18.11 -10.91
CA GLY A 63 2.30 18.21 -9.84
C GLY A 63 2.22 17.00 -8.88
N VAL A 64 2.94 15.91 -9.14
CA VAL A 64 3.04 14.75 -8.24
C VAL A 64 4.47 14.66 -7.74
N TYR A 65 4.67 14.86 -6.44
CA TYR A 65 6.01 14.92 -5.86
C TYR A 65 6.44 13.57 -5.28
N ALA A 66 5.49 12.73 -4.85
CA ALA A 66 5.74 11.40 -4.30
C ALA A 66 4.48 10.52 -4.42
N SER A 67 4.66 9.20 -4.36
CA SER A 67 3.61 8.19 -4.18
C SER A 67 3.85 7.50 -2.84
N GLN A 68 2.79 7.20 -2.10
CA GLN A 68 2.81 6.49 -0.82
C GLN A 68 2.27 5.07 -1.01
N TYR A 69 2.90 4.08 -0.39
CA TYR A 69 2.54 2.68 -0.52
C TYR A 69 2.33 2.09 0.86
N LEU A 70 1.09 1.74 1.20
CA LEU A 70 0.72 1.30 2.53
C LEU A 70 0.87 -0.22 2.64
N ILE A 71 1.81 -0.67 3.46
CA ILE A 71 2.32 -2.04 3.49
C ILE A 71 2.24 -2.58 4.93
N PRO A 72 1.37 -3.55 5.23
CA PRO A 72 1.43 -4.27 6.49
C PRO A 72 2.76 -4.99 6.71
N ASP A 73 3.07 -5.33 7.94
CA ASP A 73 4.39 -5.82 8.33
C ASP A 73 4.81 -7.15 7.64
N ARG A 74 3.99 -8.20 7.71
CA ARG A 74 4.22 -9.49 7.01
C ARG A 74 4.35 -9.29 5.49
N THR A 75 3.64 -8.29 5.00
CA THR A 75 3.50 -7.88 3.61
C THR A 75 4.75 -7.14 3.09
N ALA A 76 5.43 -6.35 3.92
CA ALA A 76 6.71 -5.71 3.58
C ALA A 76 7.80 -6.74 3.27
N ARG A 77 7.84 -7.85 4.03
CA ARG A 77 8.79 -8.94 3.81
C ARG A 77 8.50 -9.71 2.52
N GLN A 78 7.22 -9.97 2.22
CA GLN A 78 6.81 -10.61 0.98
C GLN A 78 7.05 -9.70 -0.23
N MET A 79 6.82 -8.40 -0.10
CA MET A 79 7.13 -7.41 -1.13
C MET A 79 8.63 -7.24 -1.37
N ALA A 80 9.48 -7.26 -0.34
CA ALA A 80 10.93 -7.29 -0.54
C ALA A 80 11.36 -8.56 -1.31
N ALA A 81 10.78 -9.71 -0.99
CA ALA A 81 11.04 -10.96 -1.70
C ALA A 81 10.49 -10.96 -3.16
N LEU A 82 9.38 -10.27 -3.42
CA LEU A 82 8.77 -10.16 -4.74
C LEU A 82 9.41 -9.06 -5.61
N ALA A 83 9.79 -7.94 -5.01
CA ALA A 83 10.53 -6.86 -5.65
C ALA A 83 11.86 -7.37 -6.23
N VAL A 84 12.60 -8.23 -5.50
CA VAL A 84 13.79 -8.92 -6.01
C VAL A 84 13.49 -9.74 -7.25
N ARG A 85 12.37 -10.46 -7.26
CA ARG A 85 11.99 -11.32 -8.39
C ARG A 85 11.48 -10.55 -9.60
N TYR A 86 10.92 -9.35 -9.39
CA TYR A 86 10.24 -8.58 -10.42
C TYR A 86 11.10 -7.44 -10.99
N PHE A 87 11.97 -6.80 -10.19
CA PHE A 87 12.81 -5.67 -10.64
C PHE A 87 14.15 -6.08 -11.24
N ASP A 88 14.53 -7.36 -11.19
CA ASP A 88 15.62 -7.89 -12.03
C ASP A 88 15.25 -7.90 -13.53
N ASN A 89 13.98 -7.66 -13.88
CA ASN A 89 13.52 -7.50 -15.26
C ASN A 89 12.72 -6.21 -15.45
N ASP A 90 13.45 -5.19 -15.91
CA ASP A 90 12.96 -4.06 -16.70
C ASP A 90 12.42 -2.83 -15.93
N SER A 91 13.18 -1.76 -16.07
CA SER A 91 12.91 -0.41 -15.61
C SER A 91 11.65 0.17 -16.25
N ARG A 92 10.48 0.09 -15.59
CA ARG A 92 9.30 0.89 -15.97
C ARG A 92 8.59 1.46 -14.75
N VAL A 93 8.42 2.78 -14.79
CA VAL A 93 7.71 3.59 -13.79
C VAL A 93 6.38 2.94 -13.42
N VAL A 94 6.28 2.40 -12.22
CA VAL A 94 5.05 1.78 -11.69
C VAL A 94 4.08 2.87 -11.27
N GLY A 95 2.98 3.03 -12.01
CA GLY A 95 1.84 3.82 -11.55
C GLY A 95 1.13 3.15 -10.38
N ALA A 96 0.52 3.93 -9.47
CA ALA A 96 -0.15 3.39 -8.28
C ALA A 96 -1.19 2.30 -8.61
N ALA A 97 -1.95 2.45 -9.71
CA ALA A 97 -2.90 1.43 -10.16
C ALA A 97 -2.24 0.07 -10.48
N ASN A 98 -1.13 0.06 -11.23
CA ASN A 98 -0.42 -1.18 -11.56
C ASN A 98 0.21 -1.81 -10.32
N LEU A 99 0.74 -0.97 -9.41
CA LEU A 99 1.31 -1.49 -8.17
C LEU A 99 0.22 -2.10 -7.29
N ASN A 100 -0.95 -1.46 -7.15
CA ASN A 100 -2.08 -2.02 -6.43
C ASN A 100 -2.46 -3.43 -6.89
N LEU A 101 -2.46 -3.69 -8.21
CA LEU A 101 -2.75 -5.01 -8.76
C LEU A 101 -1.67 -6.04 -8.39
N LEU A 102 -0.40 -5.69 -8.57
CA LEU A 102 0.72 -6.56 -8.21
C LEU A 102 0.75 -6.86 -6.70
N LEU A 103 0.44 -5.86 -5.88
CA LEU A 103 0.35 -6.00 -4.43
C LEU A 103 -0.83 -6.87 -4.02
N GLN A 104 -1.99 -6.69 -4.64
CA GLN A 104 -3.11 -7.58 -4.38
C GLN A 104 -2.76 -9.04 -4.71
N GLN A 105 -2.15 -9.31 -5.88
CA GLN A 105 -1.74 -10.67 -6.26
C GLN A 105 -0.74 -11.29 -5.29
N ALA A 106 0.15 -10.47 -4.72
CA ALA A 106 1.15 -10.89 -3.77
C ALA A 106 0.57 -11.20 -2.39
N LEU A 107 -0.36 -10.37 -1.94
CA LEU A 107 -0.78 -10.27 -0.53
C LEU A 107 -2.14 -10.88 -0.27
N ASN A 108 -3.00 -10.86 -1.29
CA ASN A 108 -4.33 -11.41 -1.29
C ASN A 108 -4.59 -12.17 -2.62
N PRO A 109 -3.86 -13.26 -2.89
CA PRO A 109 -3.86 -13.94 -4.18
C PRO A 109 -5.19 -14.65 -4.51
N SER A 110 -5.96 -15.03 -3.50
CA SER A 110 -7.16 -15.86 -3.65
C SER A 110 -8.19 -15.56 -2.55
N GLY A 111 -9.43 -15.95 -2.80
CA GLY A 111 -10.55 -15.76 -1.88
C GLY A 111 -11.83 -15.36 -2.62
N PRO A 112 -12.95 -15.20 -1.90
CA PRO A 112 -14.17 -14.63 -2.45
C PRO A 112 -13.86 -13.29 -3.15
N SER A 113 -14.45 -13.07 -4.32
CA SER A 113 -14.13 -11.90 -5.13
C SER A 113 -15.31 -11.40 -5.96
N LEU A 114 -15.36 -10.09 -6.18
CA LEU A 114 -16.28 -9.41 -7.10
C LEU A 114 -15.49 -8.58 -8.10
N ASN A 115 -15.96 -8.50 -9.34
CA ASN A 115 -15.28 -7.79 -10.42
C ASN A 115 -16.09 -6.57 -10.86
N ARG A 116 -15.43 -5.41 -10.98
CA ARG A 116 -16.03 -4.18 -11.52
C ARG A 116 -14.95 -3.28 -12.12
N GLY A 117 -15.23 -2.68 -13.29
CA GLY A 117 -14.37 -1.64 -13.86
C GLY A 117 -12.94 -2.08 -14.19
N GLY A 118 -12.71 -3.38 -14.46
CA GLY A 118 -11.37 -3.93 -14.70
C GLY A 118 -10.57 -4.25 -13.43
N TYR A 119 -11.14 -4.02 -12.25
CA TYR A 119 -10.58 -4.43 -10.97
C TYR A 119 -11.32 -5.66 -10.43
N THR A 120 -10.56 -6.53 -9.77
CA THR A 120 -11.08 -7.59 -8.91
C THR A 120 -10.95 -7.10 -7.48
N TYR A 121 -12.03 -7.11 -6.71
CA TYR A 121 -12.03 -6.86 -5.28
C TYR A 121 -12.17 -8.18 -4.56
N ARG A 122 -11.36 -8.42 -3.54
CA ARG A 122 -11.33 -9.64 -2.75
C ARG A 122 -11.58 -9.33 -1.29
N GLN A 123 -12.23 -10.25 -0.59
CA GLN A 123 -12.27 -10.19 0.86
C GLN A 123 -10.84 -10.12 1.42
N GLY A 124 -10.59 -9.21 2.36
CA GLY A 124 -9.27 -8.90 2.90
C GLY A 124 -8.53 -7.75 2.21
N ASP A 125 -9.03 -7.24 1.08
CA ASP A 125 -8.36 -6.12 0.40
C ASP A 125 -8.44 -4.82 1.19
N ARG A 126 -7.36 -4.04 1.10
CA ARG A 126 -7.37 -2.64 1.49
C ARG A 126 -7.92 -1.79 0.35
N VAL A 127 -8.91 -0.97 0.63
CA VAL A 127 -9.57 -0.10 -0.34
C VAL A 127 -9.60 1.36 0.12
N MET A 128 -9.82 2.27 -0.81
CA MET A 128 -10.02 3.69 -0.58
C MET A 128 -11.31 4.14 -1.27
N GLN A 129 -12.09 4.97 -0.61
CA GLN A 129 -13.24 5.64 -1.19
C GLN A 129 -12.78 6.76 -2.13
N GLN A 130 -13.29 6.80 -3.35
CA GLN A 130 -12.86 7.72 -4.42
C GLN A 130 -13.76 8.97 -4.57
N ARG A 131 -14.96 8.94 -4.00
CA ARG A 131 -15.94 10.03 -4.07
C ARG A 131 -16.73 10.14 -2.78
N ASN A 132 -17.16 11.33 -2.38
CA ASN A 132 -18.00 11.46 -1.20
C ASN A 132 -19.36 10.80 -1.44
N ASN A 133 -19.79 9.97 -0.50
CA ASN A 133 -21.12 9.38 -0.46
C ASN A 133 -21.77 9.77 0.87
N TYR A 134 -22.62 10.79 0.83
CA TYR A 134 -23.23 11.38 2.03
C TYR A 134 -24.29 10.47 2.66
N ASP A 135 -24.94 9.62 1.87
CA ASP A 135 -25.94 8.68 2.38
C ASP A 135 -25.29 7.59 3.23
N LYS A 136 -24.09 7.15 2.82
CA LYS A 136 -23.26 6.18 3.56
C LYS A 136 -22.31 6.85 4.55
N ASP A 137 -22.22 8.18 4.53
CA ASP A 137 -21.33 9.03 5.34
C ASP A 137 -19.85 8.58 5.22
N VAL A 138 -19.39 8.34 3.99
CA VAL A 138 -17.98 8.04 3.66
C VAL A 138 -17.46 9.08 2.68
N PHE A 139 -16.19 9.46 2.85
CA PHE A 139 -15.59 10.58 2.14
C PHE A 139 -14.43 10.12 1.26
N ASN A 140 -14.18 10.89 0.21
CA ASN A 140 -13.04 10.64 -0.67
C ASN A 140 -11.72 10.66 0.13
N GLY A 141 -10.94 9.59 -0.01
CA GLY A 141 -9.70 9.36 0.72
C GLY A 141 -9.84 8.46 1.94
N ASP A 142 -11.06 8.14 2.39
CA ASP A 142 -11.27 7.21 3.50
C ASP A 142 -10.72 5.84 3.14
N LEU A 143 -9.92 5.28 4.07
CA LEU A 143 -9.27 3.98 3.92
C LEU A 143 -10.02 2.93 4.71
N GLY A 144 -10.22 1.76 4.10
CA GLY A 144 -10.91 0.66 4.75
C GLY A 144 -10.42 -0.70 4.30
N TYR A 145 -10.95 -1.74 4.93
CA TYR A 145 -10.72 -3.13 4.57
C TYR A 145 -12.02 -3.82 4.18
N ILE A 146 -12.01 -4.57 3.09
CA ILE A 146 -13.12 -5.47 2.77
C ILE A 146 -13.10 -6.62 3.79
N ARG A 147 -14.10 -6.69 4.66
CA ARG A 147 -14.16 -7.68 5.74
C ARG A 147 -15.09 -8.83 5.42
N GLU A 148 -16.19 -8.55 4.75
CA GLU A 148 -17.21 -9.52 4.37
C GLU A 148 -17.50 -9.39 2.87
N MET A 149 -17.83 -10.52 2.25
CA MET A 149 -18.22 -10.57 0.85
C MET A 149 -19.25 -11.66 0.65
N ASP A 150 -20.34 -11.30 -0.04
CA ASP A 150 -21.37 -12.22 -0.49
C ASP A 150 -21.30 -12.30 -2.02
N THR A 151 -20.86 -13.45 -2.54
CA THR A 151 -20.75 -13.65 -3.98
C THR A 151 -22.09 -13.97 -4.65
N GLU A 152 -23.09 -14.41 -3.89
CA GLU A 152 -24.42 -14.73 -4.40
C GLU A 152 -25.23 -13.44 -4.56
N GLU A 153 -25.32 -12.63 -3.51
CA GLU A 153 -25.97 -11.32 -3.52
C GLU A 153 -25.13 -10.24 -4.21
N ARG A 154 -23.86 -10.56 -4.52
CA ARG A 154 -22.90 -9.66 -5.18
C ARG A 154 -22.65 -8.38 -4.38
N THR A 155 -22.57 -8.50 -3.06
CA THR A 155 -22.28 -7.40 -2.14
C THR A 155 -20.97 -7.62 -1.39
N LEU A 156 -20.42 -6.54 -0.84
CA LEU A 156 -19.29 -6.59 0.09
C LEU A 156 -19.45 -5.56 1.19
N LYS A 157 -18.83 -5.80 2.35
CA LYS A 157 -18.76 -4.81 3.43
C LYS A 157 -17.33 -4.36 3.68
N VAL A 158 -17.17 -3.04 3.72
CA VAL A 158 -15.92 -2.37 4.06
C VAL A 158 -16.00 -1.85 5.48
N ASP A 159 -14.94 -2.10 6.24
CA ASP A 159 -14.68 -1.53 7.55
C ASP A 159 -13.77 -0.31 7.37
N PHE A 160 -14.37 0.88 7.41
CA PHE A 160 -13.69 2.18 7.42
C PHE A 160 -13.47 2.61 8.88
N ASP A 161 -12.40 2.12 9.49
CA ASP A 161 -12.00 2.45 10.86
C ASP A 161 -13.11 2.24 11.90
N GLY A 162 -13.69 1.03 11.91
CA GLY A 162 -14.79 0.64 12.79
C GLY A 162 -16.18 0.93 12.23
N LYS A 163 -16.29 1.70 11.14
CA LYS A 163 -17.55 1.95 10.44
C LYS A 163 -17.77 0.95 9.33
N TRP A 164 -18.83 0.15 9.47
CA TRP A 164 -19.22 -0.85 8.48
C TRP A 164 -20.12 -0.23 7.40
N VAL A 165 -19.69 -0.36 6.15
CA VAL A 165 -20.41 0.16 4.98
C VAL A 165 -20.54 -0.94 3.93
N GLU A 166 -21.76 -1.21 3.53
CA GLU A 166 -22.08 -2.21 2.49
C GLU A 166 -22.08 -1.57 1.10
N TYR A 167 -21.58 -2.32 0.12
CA TYR A 167 -21.56 -1.95 -1.29
C TYR A 167 -22.12 -3.08 -2.13
N ASP A 168 -23.04 -2.74 -3.02
CA ASP A 168 -23.40 -3.58 -4.15
C ASP A 168 -22.31 -3.54 -5.22
N VAL A 169 -22.18 -4.60 -6.02
CA VAL A 169 -21.23 -4.68 -7.14
C VAL A 169 -21.30 -3.48 -8.10
N THR A 170 -22.49 -2.87 -8.26
CA THR A 170 -22.70 -1.71 -9.12
C THR A 170 -22.02 -0.45 -8.61
N GLU A 171 -21.84 -0.34 -7.28
CA GLU A 171 -21.23 0.80 -6.56
C GLU A 171 -19.71 0.68 -6.41
N LEU A 172 -19.10 -0.44 -6.84
CA LEU A 172 -17.66 -0.66 -6.65
C LEU A 172 -16.76 0.23 -7.52
N ASP A 173 -17.33 1.08 -8.38
CA ASP A 173 -16.62 2.20 -9.03
C ASP A 173 -16.37 3.38 -8.08
N GLU A 174 -16.98 3.38 -6.89
CA GLU A 174 -16.67 4.30 -5.80
C GLU A 174 -15.45 3.89 -4.99
N LEU A 175 -14.98 2.65 -5.13
CA LEU A 175 -13.81 2.13 -4.45
C LEU A 175 -12.62 2.05 -5.40
N THR A 176 -11.42 2.03 -4.81
CA THR A 176 -10.19 1.60 -5.49
C THR A 176 -9.33 0.80 -4.52
N LEU A 177 -8.44 -0.04 -5.04
CA LEU A 177 -7.44 -0.71 -4.21
C LEU A 177 -6.48 0.33 -3.62
N ALA A 178 -6.13 0.15 -2.35
CA ALA A 178 -5.38 1.13 -1.56
C ALA A 178 -4.13 0.56 -0.90
N TYR A 179 -3.51 -0.42 -1.55
CA TYR A 179 -2.13 -0.84 -1.24
C TYR A 179 -1.11 0.25 -1.66
N ALA A 180 -1.49 1.11 -2.61
CA ALA A 180 -0.71 2.19 -3.19
C ALA A 180 -1.58 3.43 -3.47
N THR A 181 -1.08 4.63 -3.17
CA THR A 181 -1.72 5.92 -3.46
C THR A 181 -0.70 6.98 -3.92
N THR A 182 -1.16 8.04 -4.58
CA THR A 182 -0.33 9.16 -5.05
C THR A 182 -0.44 10.36 -4.12
N ILE A 183 0.69 10.98 -3.76
CA ILE A 183 0.69 12.27 -3.04
C ILE A 183 0.67 13.41 -4.05
N HIS A 184 -0.39 14.20 -3.98
CA HIS A 184 -0.44 15.52 -4.59
C HIS A 184 -0.06 16.54 -3.50
N LYS A 185 1.01 17.31 -3.69
CA LYS A 185 1.30 18.40 -2.76
C LYS A 185 0.24 19.48 -2.91
N ALA A 186 -0.30 19.94 -1.78
CA ALA A 186 -0.78 21.31 -1.61
C ALA A 186 0.41 22.25 -1.37
#